data_AF-A0A525I7M4-F1
#
_entry.id   AF-A0A525I7M4-F1
#
_cell.length_a   1.000
_cell.length_b   1.000
_cell.length_c   1.000
_cell.angle_alpha   90.00
_cell.angle_beta   90.00
_cell.angle_gamma   90.00
#
_symmetry.space_group_name_H-M   'P 1'
#
loop_
_entity.id
_entity.type
_entity.pdbx_description
1 polymer ?
#
loop_
_entity_poly.entity_id
_entity_poly.type
_entity_poly.pdbx_seq_one_letter_code
_entity_poly.pdbx_strand_id
1 'polypeptide(L)'
;MLPPPDQSLEELRAADARRAALTYVSEAFAEAVLDGIDVDAFAEAALCAVFRELVATYGEDQSAALAGTLPERIRGGEFSARLRQ
;
A
#
# COMPACT_ATOMS: atom_id res chain seq x y z
N MET A 1 -25.64 -11.72 12.97
CA MET A 1 -24.79 -12.92 12.89
C MET A 1 -23.41 -12.47 13.32
N LEU A 2 -22.97 -12.82 14.54
CA LEU A 2 -21.56 -12.56 14.92
C LEU A 2 -20.68 -13.38 13.97
N PRO A 3 -19.60 -12.82 13.41
CA PRO A 3 -18.62 -13.62 12.71
C PRO A 3 -18.11 -14.74 13.64
N PRO A 4 -17.83 -15.95 13.13
CA PRO A 4 -17.21 -17.00 13.93
C PRO A 4 -15.93 -16.46 14.60
N PRO A 5 -15.66 -16.86 15.85
CA PRO A 5 -14.65 -16.23 16.71
C PRO A 5 -13.23 -16.22 16.10
N ASP A 6 -12.92 -17.12 15.16
CA ASP A 6 -11.62 -17.19 14.49
C ASP A 6 -11.43 -16.12 13.39
N GLN A 7 -12.47 -15.74 12.67
CA GLN A 7 -12.38 -14.78 11.56
C GLN A 7 -12.03 -13.37 12.05
N SER A 8 -12.57 -12.95 13.19
CA SER A 8 -12.29 -11.61 13.74
C SER A 8 -10.83 -11.48 14.18
N LEU A 9 -10.24 -12.56 14.67
CA LEU A 9 -8.84 -12.59 15.10
C LEU A 9 -7.89 -12.57 13.90
N GLU A 10 -8.21 -13.29 12.82
CA GLU A 10 -7.45 -13.23 11.58
C GLU A 10 -7.52 -11.86 10.92
N GLU A 11 -8.69 -11.22 10.90
CA GLU A 11 -8.86 -9.85 10.39
C GLU A 11 -8.04 -8.83 11.19
N LEU A 12 -8.05 -8.94 12.53
CA LEU A 12 -7.21 -8.12 13.41
C LEU A 12 -5.73 -8.35 13.14
N ARG A 13 -5.27 -9.62 13.07
CA ARG A 13 -3.88 -9.94 12.73
C ARG A 13 -3.47 -9.42 11.36
N ALA A 14 -4.35 -9.53 10.36
CA ALA A 14 -4.10 -9.02 9.03
C ALA A 14 -4.04 -7.48 9.01
N ALA A 15 -4.88 -6.81 9.82
CA ALA A 15 -4.82 -5.36 10.00
C ALA A 15 -3.51 -4.92 10.68
N ASP A 16 -3.07 -5.64 11.72
CA ASP A 16 -1.80 -5.40 12.40
C ASP A 16 -0.61 -5.61 11.46
N ALA A 17 -0.63 -6.69 10.67
CA ALA A 17 0.41 -6.96 9.68
C ALA A 17 0.49 -5.86 8.60
N ARG A 18 -0.66 -5.42 8.08
CA ARG A 18 -0.73 -4.29 7.13
C ARG A 18 -0.19 -3.01 7.75
N ARG A 19 -0.53 -2.73 9.01
CA ARG A 19 -0.06 -1.55 9.73
C ARG A 19 1.45 -1.58 9.94
N ALA A 20 2.00 -2.73 10.33
CA ALA A 20 3.44 -2.92 10.47
C ALA A 20 4.17 -2.71 9.14
N ALA A 21 3.68 -3.28 8.04
CA ALA A 21 4.26 -3.08 6.72
C ALA A 21 4.25 -1.60 6.28
N LEU A 22 3.17 -0.87 6.57
CA LEU A 22 3.08 0.56 6.30
C LEU A 22 4.11 1.37 7.12
N THR A 23 4.40 0.97 8.35
CA THR A 23 5.46 1.59 9.15
C THR A 23 6.82 1.42 8.46
N TYR A 24 7.19 0.20 8.05
CA TYR A 24 8.45 -0.04 7.35
C TYR A 24 8.59 0.79 6.06
N VAL A 25 7.50 0.88 5.27
CA VAL A 25 7.51 1.72 4.07
C VAL A 25 7.68 3.20 4.42
N SER A 26 6.99 3.67 5.46
CA SER A 26 7.10 5.07 5.90
C SER A 26 8.49 5.42 6.40
N GLU A 27 9.14 4.49 7.12
CA GLU A 27 10.52 4.62 7.57
C GLU A 27 11.49 4.67 6.38
N ALA A 28 11.32 3.80 5.38
CA ALA A 28 12.15 3.85 4.16
C ALA A 28 12.02 5.18 3.41
N PHE A 29 10.82 5.78 3.36
CA PHE A 29 10.63 7.12 2.80
C PHE A 29 11.34 8.20 3.63
N ALA A 30 11.29 8.10 4.96
CA ALA A 30 12.00 9.05 5.84
C ALA A 30 13.52 8.94 5.68
N GLU A 31 14.05 7.72 5.60
CA GLU A 31 15.47 7.45 5.35
C GLU A 31 15.93 7.99 4.00
N ALA A 32 15.16 7.75 2.93
CA ALA A 32 15.47 8.29 1.60
C ALA A 32 15.60 9.83 1.60
N VAL A 33 14.71 10.52 2.33
CA VAL A 33 14.78 11.97 2.49
C VAL A 33 16.03 12.40 3.28
N LEU A 34 16.41 11.66 4.32
CA LEU A 34 17.63 11.94 5.09
C LEU A 34 18.90 11.76 4.26
N ASP A 35 18.90 10.79 3.35
CA ASP A 35 19.99 10.54 2.40
C ASP A 35 20.03 11.55 1.23
N GLY A 36 19.08 12.50 1.20
CA GLY A 36 18.99 13.54 0.17
C GLY A 36 18.40 13.07 -1.15
N ILE A 37 17.70 11.92 -1.17
CA ILE A 37 16.98 11.43 -2.34
C ILE A 37 15.72 12.26 -2.53
N ASP A 38 15.48 12.67 -3.78
CA ASP A 38 14.24 13.35 -4.16
C ASP A 38 13.01 12.45 -3.91
N VAL A 39 12.02 12.99 -3.21
CA VAL A 39 10.87 12.21 -2.75
C VAL A 39 9.98 11.74 -3.91
N ASP A 40 9.87 12.53 -4.97
CA ASP A 40 9.07 12.16 -6.14
C ASP A 40 9.76 11.04 -6.91
N ALA A 41 11.08 11.13 -7.08
CA ALA A 41 11.88 10.07 -7.69
C ALA A 41 11.84 8.76 -6.86
N PHE A 42 11.91 8.86 -5.53
CA PHE A 42 11.80 7.69 -4.66
C PHE A 42 10.41 7.06 -4.73
N ALA A 43 9.34 7.88 -4.77
CA ALA A 43 7.98 7.40 -4.90
C ALA A 43 7.76 6.65 -6.23
N GLU A 44 8.29 7.17 -7.34
CA GLU A 44 8.23 6.48 -8.65
C GLU A 44 8.99 5.14 -8.62
N ALA A 45 10.18 5.11 -8.01
CA ALA A 45 10.95 3.89 -7.85
C ALA A 45 10.22 2.85 -6.99
N ALA A 46 9.61 3.28 -5.89
CA ALA A 46 8.79 2.43 -5.02
C ALA A 46 7.57 1.87 -5.78
N LEU A 47 6.89 2.69 -6.58
CA LEU A 47 5.77 2.24 -7.40
C LEU A 47 6.20 1.17 -8.42
N CYS A 48 7.35 1.38 -9.08
CA CYS A 48 7.94 0.39 -9.98
C CYS A 48 8.32 -0.91 -9.25
N ALA A 49 8.84 -0.83 -8.03
CA ALA A 49 9.15 -2.01 -7.22
C ALA A 49 7.87 -2.78 -6.85
N VAL A 50 6.83 -2.09 -6.39
CA VAL A 50 5.54 -2.69 -6.06
C VAL A 50 4.94 -3.42 -7.26
N PHE A 51 4.88 -2.79 -8.43
CA PHE A 51 4.30 -3.45 -9.61
C PHE A 51 5.14 -4.65 -10.09
N ARG A 52 6.47 -4.62 -9.96
CA ARG A 52 7.32 -5.78 -10.26
C ARG A 52 6.97 -6.98 -9.38
N GLU A 53 6.79 -6.76 -8.08
CA GLU A 53 6.41 -7.83 -7.15
C GLU A 53 4.99 -8.35 -7.42
N LEU A 54 4.05 -7.47 -7.73
CA LEU A 54 2.67 -7.87 -8.08
C LEU A 54 2.64 -8.70 -9.35
N VAL A 55 3.37 -8.30 -10.39
CA VAL A 55 3.46 -9.05 -11.64
C VAL A 55 4.15 -10.39 -11.41
N ALA A 56 5.22 -10.45 -10.61
CA ALA A 56 5.89 -11.70 -10.27
C ALA A 56 4.99 -12.67 -9.49
N THR A 57 4.15 -12.14 -8.60
CA THR A 57 3.29 -12.96 -7.71
C THR A 57 1.98 -13.38 -8.39
N TYR A 58 1.35 -12.47 -9.14
CA TYR A 58 -0.01 -12.63 -9.65
C TYR A 58 -0.13 -12.58 -11.17
N GLY A 59 0.92 -12.17 -11.89
CA GLY A 59 0.92 -11.99 -13.34
C GLY A 59 0.45 -10.60 -13.79
N GLU A 60 0.69 -10.31 -15.08
CA GLU A 60 0.46 -9.00 -15.69
C GLU A 60 -1.02 -8.60 -15.67
N ASP A 61 -1.93 -9.49 -16.10
CA ASP A 61 -3.36 -9.19 -16.19
C ASP A 61 -3.99 -8.86 -14.83
N GLN A 62 -3.65 -9.62 -13.79
CA GLN A 62 -4.16 -9.36 -12.43
C GLN A 62 -3.61 -8.05 -11.86
N SER A 63 -2.33 -7.76 -12.15
CA SER A 63 -1.69 -6.52 -11.73
C SER A 63 -2.29 -5.30 -12.44
N ALA A 64 -2.59 -5.42 -13.74
CA ALA A 64 -3.25 -4.39 -14.52
C ALA A 64 -4.69 -4.14 -14.03
N ALA A 65 -5.44 -5.20 -13.71
CA ALA A 65 -6.77 -5.08 -13.13
C ALA A 65 -6.74 -4.34 -11.78
N LEU A 66 -5.78 -4.66 -10.91
CA LEU A 66 -5.59 -3.93 -9.64
C LEU A 66 -5.25 -2.45 -9.90
N ALA A 67 -4.31 -2.18 -10.78
CA ALA A 67 -3.90 -0.82 -11.15
C ALA A 67 -5.07 0.00 -11.70
N GLY A 68 -5.95 -0.64 -12.47
CA GLY A 68 -7.17 -0.03 -13.02
C GLY A 68 -8.14 0.51 -11.96
N THR A 69 -8.06 0.06 -10.71
CA THR A 69 -8.88 0.59 -9.60
C THR A 69 -8.28 1.81 -8.91
N LEU A 70 -6.98 2.08 -9.10
CA LEU A 70 -6.28 3.15 -8.39
C LEU A 70 -6.84 4.55 -8.68
N PRO A 71 -7.22 4.91 -9.92
CA PRO A 71 -7.76 6.24 -10.20
C PRO A 71 -9.01 6.56 -9.36
N GLU A 72 -9.93 5.62 -9.20
CA GLU A 72 -11.14 5.79 -8.38
C GLU A 72 -10.78 5.95 -6.91
N ARG A 73 -9.88 5.11 -6.39
CA ARG A 73 -9.44 5.14 -4.98
C ARG A 73 -8.70 6.42 -4.62
N ILE A 74 -7.82 6.90 -5.50
CA ILE A 74 -7.12 8.19 -5.37
C ILE A 74 -8.12 9.33 -5.35
N ARG A 75 -9.05 9.37 -6.31
CA ARG A 75 -10.11 10.41 -6.35
C ARG A 75 -11.09 10.29 -5.20
N GLY A 76 -11.24 9.10 -4.60
CA GLY A 76 -11.98 8.85 -3.37
C GLY A 76 -11.28 9.39 -2.13
N GLY A 77 -9.97 9.64 -2.20
CA GLY A 77 -9.16 10.14 -1.08
C GLY A 77 -8.68 9.04 -0.13
N GLU A 78 -8.68 7.78 -0.56
CA GLU A 78 -8.24 6.64 0.27
C GLU A 78 -6.79 6.75 0.74
N PHE A 79 -5.96 7.48 0.00
CA PHE A 79 -4.53 7.66 0.29
C PHE A 79 -4.21 9.02 0.94
N SER A 80 -5.21 9.86 1.21
CA SER A 80 -5.01 11.17 1.81
C SER A 80 -4.86 11.04 3.33
N ALA A 81 -3.80 11.63 3.89
CA ALA A 81 -3.51 11.61 5.34
C ALA A 81 -4.53 12.39 6.21
N ARG A 82 -5.47 13.12 5.61
CA ARG A 82 -6.58 13.80 6.29
C ARG A 82 -7.91 13.52 5.57
N LEU A 83 -8.97 13.29 6.35
CA LEU A 83 -10.35 13.34 5.88
C LEU A 83 -10.54 14.71 5.21
N ARG A 84 -10.92 14.73 3.93
CA ARG A 84 -11.27 15.99 3.24
C ARG A 84 -12.39 16.66 4.04
N GLN A 85 -12.11 17.83 4.62
CA GLN A 85 -13.12 18.78 5.07
C GLN A 85 -13.49 19.69 3.92
#